data_AF-A0A938DLS5-F1
#
_entry.id   AF-A0A938DLS5-F1
#
_cell.length_a   1.000
_cell.length_b   1.000
_cell.length_c   1.000
_cell.angle_alpha   90.00
_cell.angle_beta   90.00
_cell.angle_gamma   90.00
#
_symmetry.space_group_name_H-M   'P 1'
#
loop_
_entity.id
_entity.type
_entity.pdbx_description
1 polymer ?
#
loop_
_entity_poly.entity_id
_entity_poly.type
_entity_poly.pdbx_seq_one_letter_code
_entity_poly.pdbx_strand_id
1 'polypeptide(L)'
;MATTITTDTRALNHVELVYAPGERPLARALFEVLGFDVRDSGGPFLTGMIQTGQGDFANNALYASEVTAEQWVLEQALRAEIAGGALAGPTAGYLDDLRAHPQRSCHFGIRYPTVGDHDAVIDRIVNVEDHAPDLVGRVILSGVFRPGDPGSYTDTMTQAFVRTDVIASGLLAFGQHIELQWQVP
;
A
#
# COMPACT_ATOMS: atom_id res chain seq x y z
N MET A 1 -9.87 8.00 33.70
CA MET A 1 -11.23 7.61 33.28
C MET A 1 -11.15 7.17 31.84
N ALA A 2 -11.61 5.97 31.52
CA ALA A 2 -11.59 5.47 30.16
C ALA A 2 -12.61 6.26 29.32
N THR A 3 -12.13 6.99 28.33
CA THR A 3 -12.98 7.60 27.31
C THR A 3 -13.70 6.48 26.60
N THR A 4 -15.00 6.34 26.88
CA THR A 4 -15.88 5.44 26.13
C THR A 4 -15.96 6.03 24.73
N ILE A 5 -15.26 5.41 23.77
CA ILE A 5 -15.44 5.73 22.36
C ILE A 5 -16.90 5.40 22.06
N THR A 6 -17.71 6.43 21.89
CA THR A 6 -19.03 6.31 21.26
C THR A 6 -18.83 5.54 19.97
N THR A 7 -19.55 4.42 19.80
CA THR A 7 -19.51 3.59 18.60
C THR A 7 -19.91 4.43 17.40
N ASP A 8 -18.94 5.06 16.76
CA ASP A 8 -19.11 5.68 15.45
C ASP A 8 -19.48 4.54 14.50
N THR A 9 -20.74 4.57 14.07
CA THR A 9 -21.33 3.53 13.23
C THR A 9 -20.80 3.52 11.79
N ARG A 10 -19.83 4.41 11.49
CA ARG A 10 -19.21 4.55 10.17
C ARG A 10 -17.72 4.27 10.30
N ALA A 11 -17.27 3.24 9.61
CA ALA A 11 -15.85 2.90 9.47
C ALA A 11 -15.49 2.87 7.98
N LEU A 12 -14.21 3.09 7.67
CA LEU A 12 -13.69 2.73 6.36
C LEU A 12 -13.84 1.21 6.21
N ASN A 13 -14.60 0.78 5.22
CA ASN A 13 -14.98 -0.62 5.07
C ASN A 13 -13.95 -1.39 4.22
N HIS A 14 -13.61 -0.88 3.04
CA HIS A 14 -12.61 -1.49 2.16
C HIS A 14 -11.91 -0.44 1.29
N VAL A 15 -10.82 -0.85 0.65
CA VAL A 15 -10.20 -0.14 -0.47
C VAL A 15 -10.14 -1.07 -1.67
N GLU A 16 -10.62 -0.60 -2.81
CA GLU A 16 -10.48 -1.28 -4.10
C GLU A 16 -9.16 -0.89 -4.75
N LEU A 17 -8.45 -1.90 -5.23
CA LEU A 17 -7.16 -1.78 -5.89
C LEU A 17 -7.21 -2.51 -7.22
N VAL A 18 -6.32 -2.11 -8.11
CA VAL A 18 -6.08 -2.81 -9.38
C VAL A 18 -4.64 -3.28 -9.47
N TYR A 19 -4.38 -4.31 -10.27
CA TYR A 19 -3.05 -4.78 -10.67
C TYR A 19 -2.97 -4.98 -12.19
N ALA A 20 -1.77 -5.00 -12.76
CA ALA A 20 -1.57 -5.11 -14.21
C ALA A 20 -1.90 -6.53 -14.73
N PRO A 21 -2.23 -6.71 -16.03
CA PRO A 21 -2.60 -8.00 -16.57
C PRO A 21 -1.54 -9.08 -16.29
N GLY A 22 -1.96 -10.21 -15.70
CA GLY A 22 -1.08 -11.32 -15.33
C GLY A 22 -0.31 -11.15 -14.02
N GLU A 23 -0.38 -9.99 -13.34
CA GLU A 23 0.35 -9.73 -12.09
C GLU A 23 -0.41 -10.15 -10.81
N ARG A 24 -1.48 -10.95 -10.93
CA ARG A 24 -2.23 -11.49 -9.79
C ARG A 24 -1.33 -12.14 -8.72
N PRO A 25 -0.30 -12.96 -9.06
CA PRO A 25 0.61 -13.53 -8.07
C PRO A 25 1.42 -12.47 -7.32
N LEU A 26 1.81 -11.37 -7.98
CA LEU A 26 2.53 -10.27 -7.34
C LEU A 26 1.63 -9.50 -6.38
N ALA A 27 0.37 -9.26 -6.75
CA ALA A 27 -0.60 -8.61 -5.86
C ALA A 27 -0.87 -9.46 -4.59
N ARG A 28 -0.96 -10.79 -4.73
CA ARG A 28 -1.00 -11.72 -3.59
C ARG A 28 0.25 -11.58 -2.72
N ALA A 29 1.44 -11.75 -3.30
CA ALA A 29 2.70 -11.67 -2.56
C ALA A 29 2.84 -10.32 -1.84
N LEU A 30 2.40 -9.25 -2.52
CA LEU A 30 1.96 -7.96 -2.00
C LEU A 30 1.38 -8.03 -0.59
N PHE A 31 0.16 -8.53 -0.53
CA PHE A 31 -0.62 -8.61 0.70
C PHE A 31 0.02 -9.51 1.74
N GLU A 32 0.68 -10.60 1.34
CA GLU A 32 1.38 -11.51 2.26
C GLU A 32 2.60 -10.84 2.91
N VAL A 33 3.40 -10.06 2.16
CA VAL A 33 4.51 -9.26 2.71
C VAL A 33 3.97 -8.24 3.72
N LEU A 34 2.85 -7.60 3.43
CA LEU A 34 2.16 -6.69 4.36
C LEU A 34 1.57 -7.42 5.60
N GLY A 35 1.62 -8.75 5.65
CA GLY A 35 1.15 -9.54 6.78
C GLY A 35 -0.35 -9.79 6.80
N PHE A 36 -1.02 -9.69 5.65
CA PHE A 36 -2.45 -9.99 5.54
C PHE A 36 -2.69 -11.46 5.26
N ASP A 37 -3.82 -11.96 5.74
CA ASP A 37 -4.37 -13.20 5.23
C ASP A 37 -4.89 -12.94 3.81
N VAL A 38 -4.54 -13.78 2.84
CA VAL A 38 -4.99 -13.62 1.44
C VAL A 38 -5.98 -14.70 1.05
N ARG A 39 -7.16 -14.28 0.59
CA ARG A 39 -8.16 -15.15 -0.02
C ARG A 39 -8.23 -14.91 -1.51
N ASP A 40 -8.15 -15.99 -2.26
CA ASP A 40 -8.24 -15.99 -3.72
C ASP A 40 -9.01 -17.23 -4.14
N SER A 41 -10.24 -17.01 -4.59
CA SER A 41 -11.14 -18.06 -5.05
C SER A 41 -11.11 -18.22 -6.57
N GLY A 42 -10.16 -17.61 -7.28
CA GLY A 42 -10.17 -17.54 -8.75
C GLY A 42 -11.25 -16.63 -9.32
N GLY A 43 -11.88 -15.80 -8.47
CA GLY A 43 -12.84 -14.78 -8.87
C GLY A 43 -12.18 -13.51 -9.44
N PRO A 44 -12.99 -12.48 -9.76
CA PRO A 44 -12.51 -11.25 -10.41
C PRO A 44 -11.52 -10.45 -9.55
N PHE A 45 -11.52 -10.68 -8.24
CA PHE A 45 -10.60 -10.06 -7.30
C PHE A 45 -9.97 -11.10 -6.36
N LEU A 46 -8.86 -10.75 -5.74
CA LEU A 46 -8.35 -11.38 -4.51
C LEU A 46 -8.55 -10.42 -3.34
N THR A 47 -8.66 -10.97 -2.13
CA THR A 47 -8.93 -10.21 -0.90
C THR A 47 -7.77 -10.34 0.06
N GLY A 48 -7.16 -9.21 0.44
CA GLY A 48 -6.25 -9.09 1.57
C GLY A 48 -7.03 -8.68 2.82
N MET A 49 -7.04 -9.52 3.84
CA MET A 49 -7.71 -9.26 5.11
C MET A 49 -6.73 -8.59 6.07
N ILE A 50 -6.99 -7.32 6.40
CA ILE A 50 -6.12 -6.54 7.29
C ILE A 50 -6.22 -7.07 8.72
N GLN A 51 -7.42 -7.47 9.15
CA GLN A 51 -7.64 -8.16 10.41
C GLN A 51 -7.59 -9.67 10.20
N THR A 52 -6.50 -10.30 10.64
CA THR A 52 -6.29 -11.74 10.49
C THR A 52 -7.17 -12.56 11.42
N GLY A 53 -7.54 -13.77 11.00
CA GLY A 53 -8.25 -14.75 11.84
C GLY A 53 -9.72 -14.48 12.19
N GLN A 54 -10.34 -13.40 11.71
CA GLN A 54 -11.74 -13.08 12.02
C GLN A 54 -12.77 -13.62 11.00
N GLY A 55 -12.33 -14.07 9.82
CA GLY A 55 -13.22 -14.57 8.77
C GLY A 55 -14.21 -13.52 8.22
N ASP A 56 -13.98 -12.25 8.53
CA ASP A 56 -14.72 -11.13 7.98
C ASP A 56 -14.05 -10.68 6.68
N PHE A 57 -14.65 -11.09 5.57
CA PHE A 57 -14.15 -10.78 4.23
C PHE A 57 -14.72 -9.47 3.68
N ALA A 58 -15.63 -8.82 4.42
CA ALA A 58 -16.40 -7.68 3.95
C ALA A 58 -15.99 -6.37 4.62
N ASN A 59 -15.39 -6.42 5.82
CA ASN A 59 -14.92 -5.24 6.55
C ASN A 59 -13.40 -5.26 6.76
N ASN A 60 -12.80 -4.08 6.77
CA ASN A 60 -11.36 -3.87 6.92
C ASN A 60 -10.55 -4.72 5.92
N ALA A 61 -10.97 -4.69 4.65
CA ALA A 61 -10.41 -5.51 3.58
C ALA A 61 -9.81 -4.66 2.45
N LEU A 62 -8.82 -5.23 1.77
CA LEU A 62 -8.34 -4.75 0.49
C LEU A 62 -8.80 -5.74 -0.59
N TYR A 63 -9.47 -5.24 -1.61
CA TYR A 63 -9.76 -6.01 -2.81
C TYR A 63 -8.80 -5.59 -3.90
N ALA A 64 -8.29 -6.55 -4.66
CA ALA A 64 -7.45 -6.28 -5.81
C ALA A 64 -7.93 -7.07 -7.03
N SER A 65 -8.21 -6.36 -8.11
CA SER A 65 -8.67 -6.93 -9.39
C SER A 65 -7.69 -6.63 -10.52
N GLU A 66 -7.72 -7.43 -11.58
CA GLU A 66 -6.98 -7.08 -12.79
C GLU A 66 -7.62 -5.84 -13.42
N VAL A 67 -6.81 -4.88 -13.88
CA VAL A 67 -7.32 -3.70 -14.61
C VAL A 67 -8.24 -4.13 -15.77
N THR A 68 -9.27 -3.33 -16.05
CA THR A 68 -10.09 -3.55 -17.25
C THR A 68 -9.27 -3.30 -18.51
N ALA A 69 -9.74 -3.81 -19.65
CA ALA A 69 -9.10 -3.57 -20.94
C ALA A 69 -9.02 -2.06 -21.27
N GLU A 70 -10.04 -1.29 -20.94
CA GLU A 70 -10.09 0.16 -21.16
C GLU A 70 -9.07 0.89 -20.29
N GLN A 71 -9.00 0.55 -18.99
CA GLN A 71 -7.96 1.11 -18.13
C GLN A 71 -6.58 0.71 -18.65
N TRP A 72 -6.36 -0.53 -19.07
CA TRP A 72 -5.07 -0.97 -19.57
C TRP A 72 -4.61 -0.23 -20.82
N VAL A 73 -5.51 0.11 -21.75
CA VAL A 73 -5.18 0.97 -22.90
C VAL A 73 -4.73 2.36 -22.43
N LEU A 74 -5.44 2.95 -21.47
CA LEU A 74 -5.06 4.24 -20.89
C LEU A 74 -3.70 4.19 -20.18
N GLU A 75 -3.46 3.16 -19.36
CA GLU A 75 -2.20 2.92 -18.65
C GLU A 75 -1.02 2.81 -19.61
N GLN A 76 -1.18 2.07 -20.71
CA GLN A 76 -0.12 1.93 -21.72
C GLN A 76 0.19 3.26 -22.41
N ALA A 77 -0.84 4.02 -22.79
CA ALA A 77 -0.65 5.34 -23.38
C ALA A 77 0.06 6.31 -22.42
N LEU A 78 -0.36 6.31 -21.14
CA LEU A 78 0.25 7.11 -20.09
C LEU A 78 1.71 6.71 -19.84
N ARG A 79 2.01 5.40 -19.76
CA ARG A 79 3.38 4.89 -19.59
C ARG A 79 4.29 5.25 -20.76
N ALA A 80 3.78 5.24 -21.98
CA ALA A 80 4.56 5.67 -23.15
C ALA A 80 4.96 7.16 -23.03
N GLU A 81 4.02 8.02 -22.64
CA GLU A 81 4.28 9.45 -22.41
C GLU A 81 5.24 9.71 -21.24
N ILE A 82 5.19 8.88 -20.19
CA ILE A 82 6.11 8.95 -19.05
C ILE A 82 7.52 8.49 -19.43
N ALA A 83 7.64 7.43 -20.23
CA ALA A 83 8.95 6.84 -20.55
C ALA A 83 9.78 7.69 -21.53
N GLY A 84 9.13 8.43 -22.43
CA GLY A 84 9.86 9.24 -23.41
C GLY A 84 9.04 10.33 -24.11
N GLY A 85 7.81 10.56 -23.67
CA GLY A 85 6.96 11.61 -24.23
C GLY A 85 6.97 12.89 -23.40
N ALA A 86 5.90 13.68 -23.55
CA ALA A 86 5.78 15.00 -22.94
C ALA A 86 5.68 14.94 -21.40
N LEU A 87 5.30 13.79 -20.85
CA LEU A 87 5.12 13.61 -19.40
C LEU A 87 6.37 13.15 -18.67
N ALA A 88 7.46 12.81 -19.36
CA ALA A 88 8.67 12.29 -18.72
C ALA A 88 9.25 13.22 -17.65
N GLY A 89 9.48 14.50 -18.00
CA GLY A 89 10.01 15.51 -17.07
C GLY A 89 9.08 15.81 -15.89
N PRO A 90 7.81 16.19 -16.14
CA PRO A 90 6.84 16.42 -15.07
C PRO A 90 6.63 15.21 -14.15
N THR A 91 6.62 13.99 -14.71
CA THR A 91 6.47 12.77 -13.92
C THR A 91 7.70 12.51 -13.06
N ALA A 92 8.91 12.69 -13.59
CA ALA A 92 10.13 12.56 -12.79
C ALA A 92 10.12 13.51 -11.59
N GLY A 93 9.81 14.80 -11.81
CA GLY A 93 9.72 15.79 -10.73
C GLY A 93 8.62 15.45 -9.71
N TYR A 94 7.46 14.98 -10.16
CA TYR A 94 6.40 14.52 -9.28
C TYR A 94 6.83 13.33 -8.42
N LEU A 95 7.43 12.30 -9.02
CA LEU A 95 7.87 11.11 -8.30
C LEU A 95 9.03 11.41 -7.34
N ASP A 96 9.91 12.36 -7.67
CA ASP A 96 10.98 12.82 -6.78
C ASP A 96 10.40 13.56 -5.56
N ASP A 97 9.39 14.41 -5.75
CA ASP A 97 8.70 15.06 -4.63
C ASP A 97 8.01 14.02 -3.72
N LEU A 98 7.33 13.02 -4.31
CA LEU A 98 6.72 11.94 -3.53
C LEU A 98 7.73 11.12 -2.72
N ARG A 99 8.93 10.88 -3.28
CA ARG A 99 10.01 10.17 -2.57
C ARG A 99 10.56 11.01 -1.42
N ALA A 100 10.72 12.33 -1.62
CA ALA A 100 11.23 13.23 -0.60
C ALA A 100 10.19 13.51 0.51
N HIS A 101 8.90 13.50 0.16
CA HIS A 101 7.80 13.88 1.05
C HIS A 101 6.68 12.83 1.07
N PRO A 102 6.96 11.57 1.45
CA PRO A 102 6.00 10.48 1.32
C PRO A 102 4.71 10.69 2.15
N GLN A 103 4.81 11.42 3.28
CA GLN A 103 3.68 11.83 4.11
C GLN A 103 2.63 12.71 3.39
N ARG A 104 2.97 13.31 2.24
CA ARG A 104 2.07 14.18 1.44
C ARG A 104 1.50 13.49 0.19
N SER A 105 1.94 12.27 -0.08
CA SER A 105 1.48 11.49 -1.23
C SER A 105 0.01 11.07 -1.09
N CYS A 106 -0.64 10.69 -2.18
CA CYS A 106 -1.92 9.99 -2.09
C CYS A 106 -1.67 8.57 -1.56
N HIS A 107 -2.21 8.27 -0.38
CA HIS A 107 -2.03 6.98 0.29
C HIS A 107 -3.25 6.61 1.13
N PHE A 108 -3.27 5.35 1.58
CA PHE A 108 -4.12 4.89 2.68
C PHE A 108 -3.23 4.27 3.76
N GLY A 109 -3.69 4.38 5.01
CA GLY A 109 -2.96 3.91 6.19
C GLY A 109 -3.50 2.60 6.74
N ILE A 110 -2.58 1.77 7.24
CA ILE A 110 -2.84 0.46 7.82
C ILE A 110 -2.26 0.46 9.22
N ARG A 111 -3.12 0.26 10.22
CA ARG A 111 -2.72 0.23 11.62
C ARG A 111 -2.31 -1.17 12.04
N TYR A 112 -1.10 -1.28 12.58
CA TYR A 112 -0.59 -2.48 13.23
C TYR A 112 -0.88 -2.45 14.73
N PRO A 113 -1.23 -3.59 15.34
CA PRO A 113 -1.70 -3.61 16.73
C PRO A 113 -0.56 -3.42 17.73
N THR A 114 0.64 -3.88 17.41
CA THR A 114 1.83 -3.72 18.26
C THR A 114 3.01 -3.13 17.49
N VAL A 115 3.98 -2.59 18.22
CA VAL A 115 5.25 -2.13 17.64
C VAL A 115 6.01 -3.29 17.00
N GLY A 116 5.94 -4.49 17.58
CA GLY A 116 6.59 -5.68 17.04
C GLY A 116 6.03 -6.10 15.68
N ASP A 117 4.71 -6.00 15.49
CA ASP A 117 4.07 -6.31 14.21
C ASP A 117 4.46 -5.27 13.13
N HIS A 118 4.55 -4.00 13.54
CA HIS A 118 4.97 -2.89 12.69
C HIS A 118 6.43 -3.02 12.26
N ASP A 119 7.33 -3.27 13.20
CA ASP A 119 8.75 -3.48 12.91
C ASP A 119 8.96 -4.74 12.05
N ALA A 120 8.20 -5.82 12.31
CA ALA A 120 8.30 -7.05 11.55
C ALA A 120 7.86 -6.89 10.08
N VAL A 121 6.82 -6.10 9.80
CA VAL A 121 6.42 -5.83 8.41
C VAL A 121 7.44 -4.94 7.69
N ILE A 122 8.03 -3.97 8.38
CA ILE A 122 9.10 -3.13 7.83
C ILE A 122 10.31 -4.02 7.47
N ASP A 123 10.71 -4.91 8.37
CA ASP A 123 11.83 -5.83 8.13
C ASP A 123 11.57 -6.75 6.92
N ARG A 124 10.36 -7.31 6.79
CA ARG A 124 9.98 -8.10 5.60
C ARG A 124 10.05 -7.29 4.30
N ILE A 125 9.74 -6.00 4.33
CA ILE A 125 9.79 -5.12 3.16
C ILE A 125 11.24 -4.77 2.80
N VAL A 126 12.08 -4.51 3.81
CA VAL A 126 13.50 -4.23 3.60
C VAL A 126 14.22 -5.45 3.03
N ASN A 127 13.88 -6.65 3.49
CA ASN A 127 14.45 -7.93 3.05
C ASN A 127 13.49 -8.68 2.11
N VAL A 128 12.82 -7.97 1.20
CA VAL A 128 11.76 -8.56 0.37
C VAL A 128 12.26 -9.72 -0.48
N GLU A 129 13.54 -9.76 -0.88
CA GLU A 129 14.12 -10.88 -1.61
C GLU A 129 13.98 -12.24 -0.91
N ASP A 130 14.00 -12.25 0.43
CA ASP A 130 13.96 -13.47 1.24
C ASP A 130 12.55 -14.06 1.32
N HIS A 131 11.52 -13.26 1.00
CA HIS A 131 10.12 -13.61 1.17
C HIS A 131 9.35 -13.65 -0.15
N ALA A 132 9.66 -12.73 -1.06
CA ALA A 132 8.98 -12.53 -2.33
C ALA A 132 9.95 -11.94 -3.37
N PRO A 133 10.87 -12.75 -3.93
CA PRO A 133 11.92 -12.28 -4.83
C PRO A 133 11.39 -11.54 -6.08
N ASP A 134 10.20 -11.90 -6.55
CA ASP A 134 9.56 -11.23 -7.69
C ASP A 134 9.10 -9.78 -7.38
N LEU A 135 9.12 -9.36 -6.11
CA LEU A 135 8.79 -8.00 -5.67
C LEU A 135 10.02 -7.09 -5.49
N VAL A 136 11.24 -7.61 -5.69
CA VAL A 136 12.47 -6.83 -5.57
C VAL A 136 12.43 -5.63 -6.53
N GLY A 137 12.63 -4.42 -5.99
CA GLY A 137 12.56 -3.17 -6.74
C GLY A 137 11.14 -2.69 -7.09
N ARG A 138 10.11 -3.52 -6.84
CA ARG A 138 8.68 -3.18 -7.02
C ARG A 138 8.01 -2.74 -5.71
N VAL A 139 8.68 -2.93 -4.57
CA VAL A 139 8.24 -2.52 -3.23
C VAL A 139 9.40 -1.81 -2.53
N ILE A 140 9.19 -0.56 -2.13
CA ILE A 140 10.27 0.33 -1.65
C ILE A 140 9.82 1.04 -0.38
N LEU A 141 10.55 0.86 0.71
CA LEU A 141 10.39 1.66 1.91
C LEU A 141 10.91 3.08 1.65
N SER A 142 9.99 4.05 1.60
CA SER A 142 10.29 5.46 1.32
C SER A 142 10.78 6.21 2.56
N GLY A 143 10.42 5.75 3.76
CA GLY A 143 10.90 6.32 5.02
C GLY A 143 10.16 5.77 6.23
N VAL A 144 10.78 5.90 7.40
CA VAL A 144 10.20 5.60 8.71
C VAL A 144 10.37 6.84 9.59
N PHE A 145 9.27 7.32 10.15
CA PHE A 145 9.21 8.52 10.98
C PHE A 145 8.70 8.12 12.36
N ARG A 146 9.58 8.17 13.38
CA ARG A 146 9.21 7.91 14.77
C ARG A 146 8.90 9.23 15.50
N PRO A 147 8.13 9.20 16.59
CA PRO A 147 7.93 10.35 17.47
C PRO A 147 9.26 11.03 17.82
N GLY A 148 9.32 12.36 17.66
CA GLY A 148 10.54 13.15 17.89
C GLY A 148 11.62 13.07 16.80
N ASP A 149 11.52 12.20 15.80
CA ASP A 149 12.48 12.16 14.69
C ASP A 149 12.33 13.40 13.78
N PRO A 150 13.43 13.92 13.19
CA PRO A 150 13.35 14.94 12.16
C PRO A 150 12.41 14.54 11.03
N GLY A 151 11.42 15.39 10.73
CA GLY A 151 10.44 15.14 9.67
C GLY A 151 9.20 14.35 10.12
N SER A 152 9.13 13.86 11.36
CA SER A 152 7.88 13.35 11.91
C SER A 152 6.86 14.50 12.07
N TYR A 153 5.62 14.26 11.65
CA TYR A 153 4.52 15.21 11.83
C TYR A 153 3.75 15.02 13.14
N THR A 154 4.08 14.00 13.92
CA THR A 154 3.31 13.62 15.11
C THR A 154 4.18 12.86 16.12
N ASP A 155 3.87 13.06 17.41
CA ASP A 155 4.53 12.36 18.51
C ASP A 155 3.73 11.16 19.02
N THR A 156 2.59 10.85 18.39
CA THR A 156 1.63 9.83 18.88
C THR A 156 1.69 8.52 18.12
N MET A 157 2.50 8.42 17.06
CA MET A 157 2.59 7.24 16.21
C MET A 157 3.92 7.18 15.47
N THR A 158 4.34 5.96 15.14
CA THR A 158 5.37 5.69 14.14
C THR A 158 4.69 5.48 12.79
N GLN A 159 5.17 6.14 11.74
CA GLN A 159 4.67 6.02 10.38
C GLN A 159 5.78 5.55 9.45
N ALA A 160 5.54 4.47 8.71
CA ALA A 160 6.43 4.02 7.65
C ALA A 160 5.68 4.09 6.32
N PHE A 161 6.33 4.59 5.27
CA PHE A 161 5.70 4.75 3.97
C PHE A 161 6.33 3.81 2.96
N VAL A 162 5.49 3.04 2.26
CA VAL A 162 5.91 2.04 1.30
C VAL A 162 5.35 2.42 -0.06
N ARG A 163 6.22 2.50 -1.06
CA ARG A 163 5.83 2.65 -2.45
C ARG A 163 5.78 1.28 -3.12
N THR A 164 4.76 1.04 -3.92
CA THR A 164 4.71 -0.07 -4.87
C THR A 164 4.10 0.34 -6.20
N ASP A 165 4.43 -0.36 -7.28
CA ASP A 165 3.78 -0.24 -8.59
C ASP A 165 3.00 -1.51 -8.97
N VAL A 166 2.85 -2.46 -8.05
CA VAL A 166 2.13 -3.72 -8.24
C VAL A 166 0.61 -3.53 -8.14
N ILE A 167 0.19 -2.68 -7.21
CA ILE A 167 -1.21 -2.33 -6.96
C ILE A 167 -1.41 -0.82 -6.90
N ALA A 168 -2.62 -0.33 -7.23
CA ALA A 168 -3.02 1.06 -6.98
C ALA A 168 -4.53 1.23 -6.81
N SER A 169 -4.91 2.20 -5.98
CA SER A 169 -6.27 2.75 -5.93
C SER A 169 -6.37 3.84 -7.00
N GLY A 170 -6.54 3.42 -8.26
CA GLY A 170 -6.54 4.30 -9.42
C GLY A 170 -5.57 3.87 -10.51
N LEU A 171 -4.68 4.77 -10.92
CA LEU A 171 -3.75 4.55 -12.04
C LEU A 171 -2.45 3.88 -11.60
N LEU A 172 -2.13 2.72 -12.18
CA LEU A 172 -0.92 1.95 -11.93
C LEU A 172 0.36 2.68 -12.38
N ALA A 173 0.28 3.55 -13.38
CA ALA A 173 1.44 4.26 -13.94
C ALA A 173 2.25 5.06 -12.90
N PHE A 174 1.60 5.52 -11.82
CA PHE A 174 2.26 6.25 -10.74
C PHE A 174 2.53 5.38 -9.49
N GLY A 175 1.96 4.18 -9.44
CA GLY A 175 1.99 3.30 -8.28
C GLY A 175 1.12 3.76 -7.12
N GLN A 176 1.36 3.18 -5.95
CA GLN A 176 0.63 3.40 -4.71
C GLN A 176 1.62 3.63 -3.57
N HIS A 177 1.31 4.60 -2.71
CA HIS A 177 1.90 4.68 -1.39
C HIS A 177 0.97 4.08 -0.35
N ILE A 178 1.52 3.30 0.57
CA ILE A 178 0.83 2.68 1.68
C ILE A 178 1.53 3.14 2.96
N GLU A 179 0.77 3.67 3.91
CA GLU A 179 1.29 4.01 5.23
C GLU A 179 1.09 2.83 6.17
N LEU A 180 2.16 2.42 6.85
CA LEU A 180 2.17 1.44 7.92
C LEU A 180 2.30 2.21 9.22
N GLN A 181 1.27 2.13 10.06
CA GLN A 181 1.16 2.95 11.26
C GLN A 181 1.13 2.08 12.51
N TRP A 182 1.89 2.46 13.53
CA TRP A 182 1.69 1.99 14.89
C TRP A 182 1.46 3.18 15.82
N GLN A 183 0.39 3.17 16.61
CA GLN A 183 0.09 4.23 17.58
C GLN A 183 0.81 3.93 18.90
N VAL A 184 1.53 4.92 19.40
CA VAL A 184 2.21 4.86 20.71
C VAL A 184 1.15 4.77 21.82
N PRO A 185 1.42 4.03 22.91
CA PRO A 185 0.49 3.88 24.05
C PRO A 185 0.11 5.20 24.72
#